data_AF-X0QNM9-F1
#
_entry.id   AF-X0QNM9-F1
#
_cell.length_a   1.000
_cell.length_b   1.000
_cell.length_c   1.000
_cell.angle_alpha   90.00
_cell.angle_beta   90.00
_cell.angle_gamma   90.00
#
_symmetry.space_group_name_H-M   'P 1'
#
loop_
_entity.id
_entity.type
_entity.pdbx_description
1 polymer ?
#
loop_
_entity_poly.entity_id
_entity_poly.type
_entity_poly.pdbx_seq_one_letter_code
_entity_poly.pdbx_strand_id
1 'polypeptide(L)'
;MTYRQQTSVPILQQLLAHKPFYNKLTGIHFNYGGQVISIQASGYFKFIEFFVRKGAHFLTYFVLGLSAMFGLADRVRGRWFAAILFWLAATGFAATDEFHQMLTGDRTPLFQDVMLDSIASLLGILLAWLFLHRKSKKLQASIE
;
A
#
# COMPACT_ATOMS: atom_id res chain seq x y z
N MET A 1 12.97 -1.95 13.55
CA MET A 1 13.39 -3.35 13.31
C MET A 1 14.32 -3.33 12.12
N THR A 2 15.40 -4.12 12.13
CA THR A 2 16.36 -4.12 11.01
C THR A 2 15.80 -4.92 9.82
N TYR A 3 16.33 -4.72 8.60
CA TYR A 3 15.91 -5.47 7.41
C TYR A 3 15.97 -6.99 7.63
N ARG A 4 17.00 -7.48 8.34
CA ARG A 4 17.15 -8.90 8.68
C ARG A 4 16.02 -9.46 9.55
N GLN A 5 15.39 -8.62 10.36
CA GLN A 5 14.26 -9.01 11.21
C GLN A 5 12.93 -8.98 10.46
N GLN A 6 12.84 -8.22 9.36
CA GLN A 6 11.63 -8.03 8.57
C GLN A 6 11.58 -8.87 7.29
N THR A 7 12.66 -9.57 6.95
CA THR A 7 12.74 -10.30 5.69
C THR A 7 11.83 -11.53 5.70
N SER A 8 11.05 -11.67 4.63
CA SER A 8 10.19 -12.82 4.36
C SER A 8 10.90 -13.88 3.51
N VAL A 9 12.15 -13.65 3.10
CA VAL A 9 12.91 -14.56 2.23
C VAL A 9 12.97 -16.00 2.75
N PRO A 10 13.22 -16.29 4.04
CA PRO A 10 13.25 -17.67 4.53
C PRO A 10 11.92 -18.42 4.30
N ILE A 11 10.80 -17.73 4.53
CA ILE A 11 9.46 -18.29 4.30
C ILE A 11 9.23 -18.49 2.80
N LEU A 12 9.61 -17.52 1.96
CA LEU A 12 9.49 -17.65 0.51
C LEU A 12 10.35 -18.77 -0.05
N GLN A 13 11.52 -19.05 0.54
CA GLN A 13 12.35 -20.19 0.16
C GLN A 13 11.67 -21.52 0.45
N GLN A 14 10.92 -21.62 1.55
CA GLN A 14 10.15 -22.82 1.89
C GLN A 14 8.93 -22.97 0.97
N LEU A 15 8.14 -21.90 0.79
CA LEU A 15 6.88 -21.95 0.03
C LEU A 15 7.10 -22.00 -1.49
N LEU A 16 8.13 -21.33 -2.00
CA LEU A 16 8.42 -21.18 -3.43
C LEU A 16 9.75 -21.85 -3.80
N ALA A 17 10.09 -22.97 -3.15
CA ALA A 17 11.35 -23.69 -3.37
C ALA A 17 11.61 -24.02 -4.85
N HIS A 18 10.55 -24.36 -5.59
CA HIS A 18 10.58 -24.73 -7.01
C HIS A 18 10.59 -23.52 -7.97
N LYS A 19 10.65 -22.29 -7.45
CA LYS A 19 10.65 -21.03 -8.23
C LYS A 19 9.58 -21.00 -9.33
N PRO A 20 8.29 -21.07 -8.98
CA PRO A 20 7.22 -21.09 -9.98
C PRO A 20 7.27 -19.85 -10.88
N PHE A 21 6.90 -20.03 -12.15
CA PHE A 21 6.85 -18.96 -13.15
C PHE A 21 8.18 -18.23 -13.41
N TYR A 22 9.33 -18.80 -13.01
CA TYR A 22 10.65 -18.20 -13.19
C TYR A 22 10.85 -17.62 -14.60
N ASN A 23 10.64 -18.43 -15.65
CA ASN A 23 10.84 -18.03 -17.05
C ASN A 23 9.93 -16.87 -17.50
N LYS A 24 8.74 -16.73 -16.91
CA LYS A 24 7.84 -15.61 -17.20
C LYS A 24 8.28 -14.34 -16.48
N LEU A 25 8.72 -14.48 -15.23
CA LEU A 25 9.13 -13.35 -14.39
C LEU A 25 10.51 -12.80 -14.75
N THR A 26 11.39 -13.61 -15.36
CA THR A 26 12.74 -13.17 -15.77
C THR A 26 12.75 -12.05 -16.80
N GLY A 27 11.67 -11.87 -17.56
CA GLY A 27 11.52 -10.76 -18.50
C GLY A 27 11.22 -9.41 -17.83
N ILE A 28 10.79 -9.41 -16.57
CA ILE A 28 10.39 -8.19 -15.86
C ILE A 28 11.62 -7.52 -15.25
N HIS A 29 11.91 -6.32 -15.73
CA HIS A 29 12.97 -5.46 -15.20
C HIS A 29 12.54 -4.00 -15.31
N PHE A 30 12.71 -3.25 -14.22
CA PHE A 30 12.41 -1.82 -14.17
C PHE A 30 13.25 -1.14 -13.10
N ASN A 31 13.38 0.18 -13.20
CA ASN A 31 14.05 0.97 -12.17
C ASN A 31 13.03 1.39 -11.11
N TYR A 32 13.32 1.09 -9.85
CA TYR A 32 12.57 1.56 -8.69
C TYR A 32 13.57 2.07 -7.67
N GLY A 33 13.46 3.34 -7.28
CA GLY A 33 14.32 3.92 -6.26
C GLY A 33 15.78 4.05 -6.65
N GLY A 34 16.09 4.14 -7.95
CA GLY A 34 17.47 4.10 -8.44
C GLY A 34 18.06 2.69 -8.47
N GLN A 35 17.31 1.65 -8.09
CA GLN A 35 17.74 0.26 -8.15
C GLN A 35 17.00 -0.49 -9.26
N VAL A 36 17.70 -1.41 -9.93
CA VAL A 36 17.09 -2.28 -10.93
C VAL A 36 16.40 -3.43 -10.22
N ILE A 37 15.07 -3.48 -10.29
CA ILE A 37 14.27 -4.58 -9.77
C ILE A 37 14.12 -5.65 -10.84
N SER A 38 14.90 -6.71 -10.70
CA SER A 38 14.82 -7.89 -11.57
C SER A 38 15.31 -9.14 -10.82
N ILE A 39 14.96 -10.32 -11.35
CA ILE A 39 15.46 -11.59 -10.84
C ILE A 39 16.99 -11.68 -10.98
N GLN A 40 17.54 -11.12 -12.05
CA GLN A 40 18.97 -11.13 -12.34
C GLN A 40 19.76 -10.23 -11.37
N ALA A 41 19.19 -9.08 -10.98
CA ALA A 41 19.84 -8.14 -10.08
C ALA A 41 19.73 -8.53 -8.60
N SER A 42 18.55 -9.03 -8.18
CA SER A 42 18.24 -9.24 -6.75
C SER A 42 18.06 -10.71 -6.35
N GLY A 43 17.93 -11.62 -7.32
CA GLY A 43 17.56 -13.01 -7.10
C GLY A 43 16.04 -13.20 -6.99
N TYR A 44 15.56 -14.40 -7.32
CA TYR A 44 14.14 -14.72 -7.39
C TYR A 44 13.37 -14.38 -6.09
N PHE A 45 13.87 -14.80 -4.93
CA PHE A 45 13.14 -14.63 -3.67
C PHE A 45 13.04 -13.17 -3.22
N LYS A 46 14.10 -12.36 -3.43
CA LYS A 46 14.05 -10.91 -3.11
C LYS A 46 13.18 -10.15 -4.10
N PHE A 47 13.18 -10.57 -5.37
CA PHE A 47 12.27 -10.04 -6.38
C PHE A 47 10.81 -10.28 -5.97
N ILE A 48 10.45 -11.50 -5.55
CA ILE A 48 9.10 -11.79 -5.04
C ILE A 48 8.81 -11.02 -3.74
N GLU A 49 9.75 -11.00 -2.80
CA GLU A 49 9.62 -10.24 -1.54
C GLU A 49 9.30 -8.77 -1.80
N PHE A 50 9.93 -8.15 -2.81
CA PHE A 50 9.63 -6.78 -3.21
C PHE A 50 8.14 -6.61 -3.50
N PHE A 51 7.54 -7.43 -4.37
CA PHE A 51 6.11 -7.33 -4.69
C PHE A 51 5.21 -7.65 -3.50
N VAL A 52 5.57 -8.67 -2.71
CA VAL A 52 4.80 -9.03 -1.50
C VAL A 52 4.75 -7.86 -0.54
N ARG A 53 5.89 -7.21 -0.30
CA ARG A 53 5.98 -6.05 0.61
C ARG A 53 5.24 -4.84 0.07
N LYS A 54 5.44 -4.46 -1.21
CA LYS A 54 4.71 -3.33 -1.82
C LYS A 54 3.20 -3.59 -1.85
N GLY A 55 2.79 -4.82 -2.15
CA GLY A 55 1.39 -5.23 -2.12
C GLY A 55 0.78 -5.16 -0.73
N ALA A 56 1.50 -5.62 0.30
CA ALA A 56 1.05 -5.55 1.69
C ALA A 56 0.89 -4.11 2.19
N HIS A 57 1.86 -3.25 1.91
CA HIS A 57 1.78 -1.81 2.22
C HIS A 57 0.59 -1.16 1.51
N PHE A 58 0.51 -1.34 0.19
CA PHE A 58 -0.61 -0.83 -0.60
C PHE A 58 -1.96 -1.28 -0.02
N LEU A 59 -2.14 -2.58 0.26
CA LEU A 59 -3.39 -3.10 0.81
C LEU A 59 -3.69 -2.51 2.19
N THR A 60 -2.68 -2.34 3.04
CA THR A 60 -2.82 -1.75 4.37
C THR A 60 -3.32 -0.31 4.27
N TYR A 61 -2.70 0.52 3.44
CA TYR A 61 -3.14 1.91 3.25
C TYR A 61 -4.49 2.01 2.54
N PHE A 62 -4.79 1.11 1.61
CA PHE A 62 -6.12 1.00 1.00
C PHE A 62 -7.21 0.72 2.05
N VAL A 63 -7.00 -0.27 2.92
CA VAL A 63 -7.93 -0.61 4.00
C VAL A 63 -7.99 0.53 5.02
N LEU A 64 -6.89 1.22 5.30
CA LEU A 64 -6.86 2.40 6.16
C LEU A 64 -7.77 3.51 5.61
N GLY A 65 -7.63 3.88 4.34
CA GLY A 65 -8.48 4.88 3.70
C GLY A 65 -9.96 4.48 3.67
N LEU A 66 -10.23 3.20 3.35
CA LEU A 66 -11.57 2.63 3.33
C LEU A 66 -12.24 2.68 4.72
N SER A 67 -11.52 2.22 5.74
CA SER A 67 -12.02 2.15 7.13
C SER A 67 -12.17 3.54 7.75
N ALA A 68 -11.28 4.49 7.46
CA ALA A 68 -11.41 5.87 7.91
C ALA A 68 -12.71 6.51 7.40
N MET A 69 -13.03 6.31 6.11
CA MET A 69 -14.28 6.82 5.54
C MET A 69 -15.52 6.14 6.13
N PHE A 70 -15.51 4.82 6.34
CA PHE A 70 -16.68 4.15 6.92
C PHE A 70 -16.86 4.42 8.42
N GLY A 71 -15.77 4.53 9.18
CA GLY A 71 -15.82 4.65 10.63
C GLY A 71 -15.88 6.08 11.16
N LEU A 72 -15.28 7.04 10.44
CA LEU A 72 -15.02 8.38 10.96
C LEU A 72 -15.63 9.51 10.12
N ALA A 73 -16.09 9.26 8.89
CA ALA A 73 -16.58 10.34 8.02
C ALA A 73 -17.77 11.09 8.60
N ASP A 74 -18.67 10.41 9.33
CA ASP A 74 -19.83 11.05 9.95
C ASP A 74 -19.47 11.85 11.23
N ARG A 75 -18.24 11.73 11.74
CA ARG A 75 -17.70 12.55 12.84
C ARG A 75 -17.07 13.87 12.36
N VAL A 76 -16.88 14.02 11.05
CA VAL A 76 -16.27 15.19 10.43
C VAL A 76 -17.34 15.94 9.64
N ARG A 77 -17.38 17.27 9.77
CA ARG A 77 -18.38 18.10 9.08
C ARG A 77 -18.11 18.13 7.58
N GLY A 78 -18.81 17.28 6.84
CA GLY A 78 -18.77 17.20 5.39
C GLY A 78 -17.86 16.08 4.87
N ARG A 79 -18.43 15.16 4.08
CA ARG A 79 -17.72 13.99 3.55
C ARG A 79 -16.55 14.34 2.64
N TRP A 80 -16.63 15.46 1.92
CA TRP A 80 -15.53 16.01 1.13
C TRP A 80 -14.33 16.38 1.97
N PHE A 81 -14.56 17.13 3.03
CA PHE A 81 -13.52 17.54 3.93
C PHE A 81 -12.92 16.33 4.67
N ALA A 82 -13.75 15.37 5.08
CA ALA A 82 -13.31 14.11 5.68
C ALA A 82 -12.36 13.33 4.75
N ALA A 83 -12.71 13.18 3.47
CA ALA A 83 -11.88 12.47 2.50
C ALA A 83 -10.50 13.12 2.33
N ILE A 84 -10.45 14.45 2.17
CA ILE A 84 -9.17 15.18 2.06
C ILE A 84 -8.34 15.00 3.34
N LEU A 85 -8.97 15.18 4.50
CA LEU A 85 -8.30 15.08 5.79
C LEU A 85 -7.70 13.69 6.01
N PHE A 86 -8.47 12.63 5.75
CA PHE A 86 -7.99 11.25 5.92
C PHE A 86 -6.91 10.88 4.92
N TRP A 87 -7.01 11.37 3.68
CA TRP A 87 -5.96 11.16 2.69
C TRP A 87 -4.64 11.84 3.09
N LEU A 88 -4.70 13.10 3.55
CA LEU A 88 -3.53 13.81 4.06
C LEU A 88 -2.94 13.13 5.30
N ALA A 89 -3.78 12.67 6.23
CA ALA A 89 -3.33 11.94 7.41
C ALA A 89 -2.64 10.62 7.03
N ALA A 90 -3.20 9.84 6.11
CA ALA A 90 -2.60 8.61 5.61
C ALA A 90 -1.28 8.88 4.88
N THR A 91 -1.21 9.94 4.07
CA THR A 91 0.01 10.37 3.37
C THR A 91 1.10 10.77 4.37
N GLY A 92 0.75 11.54 5.41
CA GLY A 92 1.67 11.90 6.49
C GLY A 92 2.14 10.68 7.29
N PHE A 93 1.26 9.70 7.50
CA PHE A 93 1.62 8.44 8.13
C PHE A 93 2.60 7.62 7.26
N ALA A 94 2.38 7.53 5.94
CA ALA A 94 3.32 6.91 5.00
C ALA A 94 4.69 7.58 4.98
N ALA A 95 4.73 8.92 5.00
CA ALA A 95 5.99 9.65 5.11
C ALA A 95 6.71 9.37 6.43
N THR A 96 5.95 9.27 7.53
CA THR A 96 6.48 8.92 8.86
C THR A 96 7.03 7.50 8.88
N ASP A 97 6.37 6.55 8.23
CA ASP A 97 6.84 5.16 8.10
C ASP A 97 8.16 5.07 7.34
N GLU A 98 8.28 5.74 6.19
CA GLU A 98 9.54 5.80 5.44
C GLU A 98 10.66 6.49 6.25
N PHE A 99 10.33 7.55 6.98
CA PHE A 99 11.28 8.21 7.89
C PHE A 99 11.75 7.27 9.01
N HIS A 100 10.84 6.52 9.64
CA HIS A 100 11.22 5.52 10.66
C HIS A 100 12.07 4.40 10.07
N GLN A 101 11.79 3.99 8.84
CA GLN A 101 12.59 2.98 8.14
C GLN A 101 14.00 3.48 7.83
N MET A 102 14.16 4.77 7.49
CA MET A 102 15.46 5.42 7.36
C MET A 102 16.22 5.43 8.69
N LEU A 103 15.56 5.73 9.80
CA LEU A 103 16.20 5.77 11.13
C LEU A 103 16.64 4.39 11.65
N THR A 104 15.94 3.32 11.24
CA THR A 104 16.11 1.97 11.82
C THR A 104 16.68 0.94 10.86
N GLY A 105 16.99 1.31 9.62
CA GLY A 105 17.50 0.38 8.60
C GLY A 105 18.46 1.04 7.60
N ASP A 106 19.31 0.22 7.00
CA ASP A 106 20.32 0.64 6.00
C ASP A 106 19.72 0.93 4.61
N ARG A 107 18.52 1.52 4.54
CA ARG A 107 17.87 1.84 3.26
C ARG A 107 17.48 3.31 3.16
N THR A 108 17.66 3.86 1.98
CA THR A 108 17.23 5.21 1.64
C THR A 108 15.70 5.27 1.61
N PRO A 109 15.08 6.27 2.25
CA PRO A 109 13.64 6.46 2.17
C PRO A 109 13.25 6.75 0.72
N LEU A 110 12.16 6.13 0.27
CA LEU A 110 11.75 6.18 -1.12
C LEU A 110 10.50 7.02 -1.25
N PHE A 111 10.60 8.17 -1.92
CA PHE A 111 9.43 9.00 -2.23
C PHE A 111 8.34 8.21 -2.98
N GLN A 112 8.76 7.25 -3.81
CA GLN A 112 7.87 6.35 -4.54
C GLN A 112 7.02 5.47 -3.62
N ASP A 113 7.53 5.10 -2.44
CA ASP A 113 6.78 4.31 -1.46
C ASP A 113 5.69 5.15 -0.81
N VAL A 114 6.01 6.38 -0.41
CA VAL A 114 5.02 7.35 0.09
C VAL A 114 3.94 7.60 -0.95
N MET A 115 4.32 7.81 -2.22
CA MET A 115 3.35 8.00 -3.31
C MET A 115 2.44 6.79 -3.50
N LEU A 116 3.01 5.58 -3.51
CA LEU A 116 2.26 4.34 -3.69
C LEU A 116 1.21 4.16 -2.59
N ASP A 117 1.62 4.36 -1.34
CA ASP A 117 0.75 4.21 -0.17
C ASP A 117 -0.33 5.31 -0.11
N SER A 118 0.03 6.53 -0.52
CA SER A 118 -0.92 7.65 -0.64
C SER A 118 -1.99 7.39 -1.70
N ILE A 119 -1.61 6.83 -2.85
CA ILE A 119 -2.56 6.41 -3.90
C ILE A 119 -3.45 5.28 -3.40
N ALA A 120 -2.89 4.32 -2.67
CA ALA A 120 -3.66 3.21 -2.11
C ALA A 120 -4.77 3.71 -1.17
N SER A 121 -4.43 4.59 -0.24
CA SER A 121 -5.39 5.23 0.66
C SER A 121 -6.46 6.02 -0.10
N LEU A 122 -6.07 6.79 -1.12
CA LEU A 122 -7.01 7.53 -1.95
C LEU A 122 -8.02 6.61 -2.62
N LEU A 123 -7.58 5.48 -3.18
CA LEU A 123 -8.46 4.50 -3.80
C LEU A 123 -9.44 3.89 -2.80
N GLY A 124 -8.99 3.59 -1.58
CA GLY A 124 -9.86 3.13 -0.48
C GLY A 124 -10.92 4.17 -0.12
N ILE A 125 -10.53 5.43 -0.01
CA ILE A 125 -11.43 6.56 0.29
C ILE A 125 -12.47 6.74 -0.81
N LEU A 126 -12.06 6.74 -2.08
CA LEU A 126 -12.96 6.88 -3.23
C LEU A 126 -13.96 5.73 -3.30
N LEU A 127 -13.51 4.51 -3.02
CA LEU A 127 -14.39 3.35 -2.99
C LEU A 127 -15.44 3.47 -1.89
N ALA A 128 -15.03 3.79 -0.65
CA ALA A 128 -15.96 4.00 0.46
C ALA A 128 -16.95 5.14 0.17
N TRP A 129 -16.47 6.24 -0.41
CA TRP A 129 -17.31 7.35 -0.82
C TRP A 129 -18.42 6.90 -1.75
N LEU A 130 -18.08 6.16 -2.81
CA LEU A 130 -19.05 5.68 -3.79
C LEU A 130 -20.14 4.81 -3.14
N PHE A 131 -19.74 3.93 -2.21
CA PHE A 131 -20.70 3.11 -1.46
C PHE A 131 -21.61 3.94 -0.55
N LEU A 132 -21.06 4.89 0.19
CA LEU A 132 -21.84 5.76 1.09
C LEU A 132 -22.81 6.66 0.33
N HIS A 133 -22.39 7.19 -0.82
CA HIS A 133 -23.24 8.00 -1.67
C HIS A 133 -24.40 7.19 -2.27
N ARG A 134 -24.13 5.96 -2.72
CA ARG A 134 -25.17 5.03 -3.21
C ARG A 134 -26.17 4.66 -2.13
N LYS A 135 -25.72 4.40 -0.89
CA LYS A 135 -26.61 4.09 0.24
C LYS A 135 -27.53 5.26 0.59
N SER A 136 -27.00 6.48 0.58
CA SER A 136 -27.78 7.70 0.85
C SER A 136 -28.90 7.91 -0.16
N LYS A 137 -28.61 7.72 -1.47
CA LYS A 137 -29.61 7.86 -2.54
C LYS A 137 -30.72 6.80 -2.43
N LYS A 138 -30.37 5.55 -2.14
CA LYS A 138 -31.35 4.47 -1.96
C LYS A 138 -32.31 4.72 -0.80
N LEU A 139 -31.82 5.25 0.32
CA LEU A 139 -32.65 5.56 1.47
C LEU A 139 -33.67 6.67 1.17
N GLN A 140 -33.26 7.72 0.44
CA GLN A 140 -34.16 8.80 0.02
C GLN A 140 -35.27 8.27 -0.89
N ALA A 141 -34.92 7.46 -1.89
CA ALA A 141 -35.89 6.86 -2.82
C ALA A 141 -36.86 5.84 -2.18
N SER A 142 -36.61 5.37 -0.95
CA SER A 142 -37.54 4.49 -0.22
C SER A 142 -38.52 5.22 0.69
N ILE A 143 -38.31 6.52 0.90
CA ILE A 143 -39.17 7.39 1.73
C ILE A 143 -40.18 8.15 0.85
N GLU A 144 -39.86 8.33 -0.44
CA GLU A 144 -40.77 8.84 -1.49
C GLU A 144 -41.71 7.74 -2.00
#